data_AF-A0A2S2NS84-F1
#
_entry.id   AF-A0A2S2NS84-F1
#
_cell.length_a   1.000
_cell.length_b   1.000
_cell.length_c   1.000
_cell.angle_alpha   90.00
_cell.angle_beta   90.00
_cell.angle_gamma   90.00
#
_symmetry.space_group_name_H-M   'P 1'
#
loop_
_entity.id
_entity.type
_entity.pdbx_description
1 polymer ?
#
loop_
_entity_poly.entity_id
_entity_poly.type
_entity_poly.pdbx_seq_one_letter_code
_entity_poly.pdbx_strand_id
1 'polypeptide(L)'
;MASHIIFASTVLCLIALSISVTASPQTIGIHRMPVTDACLRCICEGVGECRPDTKCEGDVCGMYGITWAYWADSGKPVVSGSKPTDSDAYPKCAENEYCAKTTIINYMNKFAEDCNEDGVVDCYDYAATHKLGGYGCKGSLSEDFKRRFLSCHDPSLS
;
A
#
# COMPACT_ATOMS: atom_id res chain seq x y z
N MET A 1 -17.33 -20.14 -85.26
CA MET A 1 -15.86 -20.04 -85.20
C MET A 1 -15.50 -19.66 -83.77
N ALA A 2 -14.63 -20.46 -83.12
CA ALA A 2 -13.90 -20.26 -81.84
C ALA A 2 -14.73 -19.83 -80.59
N SER A 3 -14.87 -20.61 -79.51
CA SER A 3 -13.96 -21.34 -78.61
C SER A 3 -13.28 -20.48 -77.52
N HIS A 4 -13.29 -21.04 -76.29
CA HIS A 4 -12.48 -20.77 -75.07
C HIS A 4 -13.07 -19.82 -74.00
N ILE A 5 -13.51 -20.29 -72.82
CA ILE A 5 -12.84 -20.89 -71.62
C ILE A 5 -12.84 -19.88 -70.44
N ILE A 6 -13.23 -20.41 -69.29
CA ILE A 6 -13.29 -19.92 -67.89
C ILE A 6 -11.97 -19.23 -67.44
N PHE A 7 -11.99 -18.29 -66.48
CA PHE A 7 -11.17 -18.25 -65.22
C PHE A 7 -10.97 -16.85 -64.59
N ALA A 8 -10.92 -16.86 -63.25
CA ALA A 8 -10.29 -15.91 -62.31
C ALA A 8 -11.04 -14.58 -62.04
N SER A 9 -11.68 -14.41 -60.87
CA SER A 9 -11.12 -14.13 -59.53
C SER A 9 -10.43 -12.77 -59.39
N THR A 10 -10.91 -12.01 -58.39
CA THR A 10 -10.35 -10.78 -57.79
C THR A 10 -10.46 -9.53 -58.68
N VAL A 11 -10.96 -8.39 -58.21
CA VAL A 11 -10.26 -7.39 -57.40
C VAL A 11 -11.34 -6.37 -56.99
N LEU A 12 -11.76 -6.37 -55.72
CA LEU A 12 -11.30 -5.44 -54.67
C LEU A 12 -12.31 -4.30 -54.46
N CYS A 13 -13.32 -4.62 -53.63
CA CYS A 13 -14.24 -3.66 -53.04
C CYS A 13 -13.46 -2.80 -52.05
N LEU A 14 -13.18 -1.55 -52.42
CA LEU A 14 -12.38 -0.61 -51.65
C LEU A 14 -13.30 0.38 -50.90
N ILE A 15 -13.16 0.36 -49.56
CA ILE A 15 -13.24 1.46 -48.57
C ILE A 15 -14.57 2.25 -48.49
N ALA A 16 -15.26 2.33 -47.35
CA ALA A 16 -14.71 2.64 -46.03
C ALA A 16 -15.53 2.00 -44.89
N LEU A 17 -14.95 1.02 -44.20
CA LEU A 17 -15.31 0.72 -42.82
C LEU A 17 -14.50 1.68 -41.96
N SER A 18 -15.13 2.76 -41.49
CA SER A 18 -14.58 3.59 -40.43
C SER A 18 -14.54 2.74 -39.15
N ILE A 19 -13.42 2.03 -38.95
CA ILE A 19 -13.09 1.39 -37.68
C ILE A 19 -12.87 2.54 -36.70
N SER A 20 -13.91 2.88 -35.96
CA SER A 20 -13.77 3.74 -34.79
C SER A 20 -13.00 2.92 -33.76
N VAL A 21 -11.68 3.07 -33.74
CA VAL A 21 -10.85 2.58 -32.64
C VAL A 21 -11.27 3.40 -31.43
N THR A 22 -12.25 2.90 -30.67
CA THR A 22 -12.51 3.42 -29.34
C THR A 22 -11.31 3.04 -28.50
N ALA A 23 -10.39 3.99 -28.30
CA ALA A 23 -9.38 3.87 -27.27
C ALA A 23 -10.15 3.76 -25.95
N SER A 24 -10.24 2.54 -25.40
CA SER A 24 -10.66 2.39 -24.01
C SER A 24 -9.70 3.24 -23.17
N PRO A 25 -10.19 4.12 -22.29
CA PRO A 25 -9.36 4.72 -21.27
C PRO A 25 -8.68 3.56 -20.54
N GLN A 26 -7.36 3.44 -20.68
CA GLN A 26 -6.56 2.63 -19.79
C GLN A 26 -6.74 3.30 -18.43
N THR A 27 -7.57 2.73 -17.55
CA THR A 27 -7.47 3.03 -16.13
C THR A 27 -6.05 2.67 -15.76
N ILE A 28 -5.18 3.68 -15.63
CA ILE A 28 -3.87 3.53 -15.00
C ILE A 28 -4.19 3.18 -13.55
N GLY A 29 -4.37 1.89 -13.29
CA GLY A 29 -4.48 1.38 -11.93
C GLY A 29 -3.14 1.64 -11.28
N ILE A 30 -3.15 2.39 -10.18
CA ILE A 30 -1.96 2.56 -9.34
C ILE A 30 -1.41 1.18 -9.01
N HIS A 31 -0.16 0.93 -9.38
CA HIS A 31 0.51 -0.32 -9.06
C HIS A 31 0.82 -0.32 -7.55
N ARG A 32 0.10 -1.14 -6.78
CA ARG A 32 0.31 -1.28 -5.33
C ARG A 32 1.09 -2.56 -5.05
N MET A 33 2.25 -2.41 -4.41
CA MET A 33 3.04 -3.53 -3.92
C MET A 33 2.40 -4.14 -2.66
N PRO A 34 2.66 -5.41 -2.33
CA PRO A 34 2.19 -5.96 -1.06
C PRO A 34 2.95 -5.36 0.12
N VAL A 35 2.25 -5.12 1.23
CA VAL A 35 2.90 -4.81 2.52
C VAL A 35 3.57 -6.09 3.05
N THR A 36 4.89 -6.20 2.90
CA THR A 36 5.65 -7.39 3.32
C THR A 36 6.11 -7.31 4.77
N ASP A 37 6.45 -8.46 5.39
CA ASP A 37 7.09 -8.48 6.72
C ASP A 37 8.41 -7.70 6.75
N ALA A 38 9.16 -7.71 5.65
CA ALA A 38 10.38 -6.91 5.53
C ALA A 38 10.07 -5.40 5.59
N CYS A 39 9.01 -4.97 4.90
CA CYS A 39 8.55 -3.59 4.97
C CYS A 39 8.10 -3.20 6.39
N LEU A 40 7.27 -4.05 7.02
CA LEU A 40 6.79 -3.82 8.38
C LEU A 40 7.96 -3.73 9.37
N ARG A 41 8.99 -4.57 9.23
CA ARG A 41 10.21 -4.45 10.05
C ARG A 41 10.88 -3.09 9.88
N CYS A 42 11.02 -2.58 8.66
CA CYS A 42 11.66 -1.28 8.47
C CYS A 42 10.81 -0.09 8.96
N ILE A 43 9.48 -0.17 8.88
CA ILE A 43 8.59 0.81 9.50
C ILE A 43 8.81 0.84 11.02
N CYS A 44 8.91 -0.34 11.64
CA CYS A 44 9.19 -0.52 13.07
C CYS A 44 10.55 0.08 13.48
N GLU A 45 11.62 -0.16 12.70
CA GLU A 45 12.92 0.50 12.89
C GLU A 45 12.80 2.04 12.76
N GLY A 46 12.01 2.51 11.80
CA GLY A 46 11.68 3.92 11.63
C GLY A 46 11.06 4.54 12.88
N VAL A 47 10.14 3.84 13.56
CA VAL A 47 9.57 4.26 14.84
C VAL A 47 10.65 4.32 15.92
N GLY A 48 11.49 3.29 16.02
CA GLY A 48 12.64 3.22 16.93
C GLY A 48 12.49 2.32 18.13
N GLU A 49 11.33 1.70 18.32
CA GLU A 49 11.01 0.85 19.46
C GLU A 49 10.72 -0.57 19.01
N CYS A 50 11.51 -1.08 18.07
CA CYS A 50 11.26 -2.37 17.42
C CYS A 50 11.55 -3.58 18.31
N ARG A 51 10.82 -3.68 19.41
CA ARG A 51 10.90 -4.73 20.42
C ARG A 51 9.54 -5.40 20.55
N PRO A 52 9.47 -6.74 20.53
CA PRO A 52 8.25 -7.45 20.89
C PRO A 52 7.71 -7.01 22.26
N ASP A 53 6.39 -7.00 22.40
CA ASP A 53 5.67 -6.70 23.65
C ASP A 53 5.91 -5.30 24.26
N THR A 54 6.45 -4.35 23.48
CA THR A 54 6.51 -2.92 23.87
C THR A 54 5.13 -2.45 24.34
N LYS A 55 5.09 -1.83 25.52
CA LYS A 55 3.85 -1.35 26.16
C LYS A 55 3.44 0.01 25.62
N CYS A 56 2.29 0.49 26.08
CA CYS A 56 1.87 1.87 25.82
C CYS A 56 2.72 2.90 26.57
N GLU A 57 3.12 3.94 25.86
CA GLU A 57 3.61 5.20 26.42
C GLU A 57 2.57 6.29 26.14
N GLY A 58 1.78 6.63 27.16
CA GLY A 58 0.63 7.53 26.99
C GLY A 58 -0.41 6.94 26.03
N ASP A 59 -0.74 7.70 24.97
CA ASP A 59 -1.73 7.30 23.97
C ASP A 59 -1.15 6.50 22.79
N VAL A 60 0.16 6.24 22.81
CA VAL A 60 0.90 5.53 21.76
C VAL A 60 1.26 4.14 22.28
N CYS A 61 0.95 3.10 21.52
CA CYS A 61 1.12 1.72 21.96
C CYS A 61 1.91 0.86 20.97
N GLY A 62 2.75 -0.02 21.53
CA GLY A 62 3.42 -1.07 20.79
C GLY A 62 4.62 -0.60 19.98
N MET A 63 5.37 -1.58 19.44
CA MET A 63 6.60 -1.35 18.67
C MET A 63 6.42 -0.50 17.41
N TYR A 64 5.17 -0.39 16.95
CA TYR A 64 4.77 0.34 15.76
C TYR A 64 4.20 1.73 16.09
N GLY A 65 4.22 2.17 17.36
CA GLY A 65 3.73 3.51 17.73
C GLY A 65 2.28 3.76 17.30
N ILE A 66 1.41 2.77 17.41
CA ILE A 66 0.01 2.86 16.97
C ILE A 66 -0.75 3.74 17.97
N THR A 67 -1.63 4.61 17.49
CA THR A 67 -2.58 5.36 18.33
C THR A 67 -3.97 4.75 18.28
N TRP A 68 -4.85 5.10 19.21
CA TRP A 68 -6.24 4.63 19.19
C TRP A 68 -6.95 4.96 17.88
N ALA A 69 -6.77 6.18 17.35
CA ALA A 69 -7.40 6.61 16.11
C ALA A 69 -6.89 5.80 14.91
N TYR A 70 -5.58 5.57 14.83
CA TYR A 70 -4.97 4.71 13.81
C TYR A 70 -5.60 3.30 13.85
N TRP A 71 -5.67 2.69 15.03
CA TRP A 71 -6.29 1.37 15.21
C TRP A 71 -7.78 1.35 14.85
N ALA A 72 -8.51 2.41 15.22
CA ALA A 72 -9.92 2.54 14.90
C ALA A 72 -10.16 2.65 13.39
N ASP A 73 -9.34 3.44 12.71
CA ASP A 73 -9.41 3.62 11.28
C ASP A 73 -9.02 2.36 10.49
N SER A 74 -8.17 1.52 11.06
CA SER A 74 -7.81 0.18 10.57
C SER A 74 -8.90 -0.89 10.76
N GLY A 75 -10.10 -0.49 11.19
CA GLY A 75 -11.23 -1.41 11.39
C GLY A 75 -11.22 -2.14 12.73
N LYS A 76 -10.44 -1.64 13.72
CA LYS A 76 -10.40 -2.17 15.09
C LYS A 76 -10.09 -3.67 15.18
N PRO A 77 -9.01 -4.17 14.53
CA PRO A 77 -8.63 -5.58 14.67
C PRO A 77 -8.35 -5.90 16.13
N VAL A 78 -8.60 -7.15 16.53
CA VAL A 78 -8.41 -7.59 17.92
C VAL A 78 -7.69 -8.92 17.96
N VAL A 79 -7.00 -9.18 19.06
CA VAL A 79 -6.46 -10.51 19.33
C VAL A 79 -7.59 -11.51 19.58
N SER A 80 -7.31 -12.79 19.35
CA SER A 80 -8.29 -13.87 19.53
C SER A 80 -8.95 -13.82 20.91
N GLY A 81 -10.28 -14.00 20.94
CA GLY A 81 -11.09 -13.99 22.17
C GLY A 81 -11.44 -12.61 22.72
N SER A 82 -11.01 -11.51 22.08
CA SER A 82 -11.39 -10.14 22.47
C SER A 82 -12.44 -9.58 21.50
N LYS A 83 -13.07 -8.45 21.84
CA LYS A 83 -14.02 -7.73 21.00
C LYS A 83 -13.53 -6.29 20.73
N PRO A 84 -13.85 -5.70 19.56
CA PRO A 84 -13.51 -4.31 19.27
C PRO A 84 -14.07 -3.26 20.25
N THR A 85 -15.05 -3.65 21.09
CA THR A 85 -15.69 -2.80 22.10
C THR A 85 -15.06 -2.93 23.48
N ASP A 86 -14.14 -3.88 23.70
CA ASP A 86 -13.49 -4.04 25.00
C ASP A 86 -12.60 -2.81 25.27
N SER A 87 -12.58 -2.33 26.52
CA SER A 87 -11.84 -1.11 26.87
C SER A 87 -10.32 -1.26 26.70
N ASP A 88 -9.81 -2.49 26.73
CA ASP A 88 -8.41 -2.85 26.50
C ASP A 88 -8.14 -3.39 25.08
N ALA A 89 -9.13 -3.39 24.17
CA ALA A 89 -8.98 -3.98 22.83
C ALA A 89 -7.85 -3.33 22.02
N TYR A 90 -7.78 -1.98 22.05
CA TYR A 90 -6.74 -1.20 21.40
C TYR A 90 -5.34 -1.53 21.92
N PRO A 91 -5.01 -1.32 23.22
CA PRO A 91 -3.65 -1.58 23.71
C PRO A 91 -3.28 -3.05 23.54
N LYS A 92 -4.20 -3.98 23.83
CA LYS A 92 -3.96 -5.43 23.66
C LYS A 92 -3.63 -5.81 22.21
N CYS A 93 -4.23 -5.14 21.23
CA CYS A 93 -3.90 -5.35 19.83
C CYS A 93 -2.57 -4.70 19.45
N ALA A 94 -2.35 -3.44 19.84
CA ALA A 94 -1.15 -2.69 19.48
C ALA A 94 0.14 -3.30 20.09
N GLU A 95 0.05 -3.90 21.29
CA GLU A 95 1.17 -4.59 21.94
C GLU A 95 1.43 -6.00 21.38
N ASN A 96 0.47 -6.59 20.65
CA ASN A 96 0.60 -7.91 20.05
C ASN A 96 1.11 -7.81 18.61
N GLU A 97 2.25 -8.44 18.30
CA GLU A 97 2.89 -8.34 16.98
C GLU A 97 1.92 -8.61 15.81
N TYR A 98 1.20 -9.73 15.86
CA TYR A 98 0.29 -10.12 14.77
C TYR A 98 -0.86 -9.14 14.59
N CYS A 99 -1.48 -8.70 15.70
CA CYS A 99 -2.60 -7.77 15.64
C CYS A 99 -2.14 -6.35 15.23
N ALA A 100 -0.97 -5.91 15.68
CA ALA A 100 -0.36 -4.65 15.28
C ALA A 100 0.00 -4.64 13.78
N LYS A 101 0.61 -5.71 13.26
CA LYS A 101 0.86 -5.87 11.81
C LYS A 101 -0.44 -5.81 11.01
N THR A 102 -1.48 -6.54 11.47
CA THR A 102 -2.82 -6.50 10.86
C THR A 102 -3.39 -5.08 10.86
N THR A 103 -3.20 -4.34 11.95
CA THR A 103 -3.61 -2.93 12.06
C THR A 103 -2.94 -2.07 11.01
N ILE A 104 -1.63 -2.21 10.80
CA ILE A 104 -0.89 -1.45 9.80
C ILE A 104 -1.34 -1.83 8.38
N ILE A 105 -1.45 -3.12 8.07
CA ILE A 105 -1.90 -3.59 6.75
C ILE A 105 -3.29 -3.04 6.41
N ASN A 106 -4.23 -3.08 7.35
CA ASN A 106 -5.56 -2.51 7.16
C ASN A 106 -5.52 -0.99 6.96
N TYR A 107 -4.64 -0.29 7.67
CA TYR A 107 -4.44 1.15 7.48
C TYR A 107 -3.93 1.46 6.07
N MET A 108 -2.95 0.71 5.57
CA MET A 108 -2.41 0.88 4.21
C MET A 108 -3.45 0.55 3.14
N ASN A 109 -4.26 -0.48 3.36
CA ASN A 109 -5.37 -0.80 2.46
C ASN A 109 -6.37 0.36 2.33
N LYS A 110 -6.55 1.15 3.41
CA LYS A 110 -7.49 2.28 3.44
C LYS A 110 -6.88 3.58 2.92
N PHE A 111 -5.63 3.88 3.26
CA PHE A 111 -5.07 5.22 3.09
C PHE A 111 -3.81 5.31 2.23
N ALA A 112 -3.17 4.20 1.87
CA ALA A 112 -1.94 4.30 1.10
C ALA A 112 -2.22 4.91 -0.28
N GLU A 113 -1.35 5.83 -0.67
CA GLU A 113 -1.29 6.51 -1.96
C GLU A 113 0.17 6.65 -2.39
N ASP A 114 0.41 7.09 -3.62
CA ASP A 114 1.75 7.37 -4.12
C ASP A 114 2.20 8.70 -3.51
N CYS A 115 3.06 8.63 -2.51
CA CYS A 115 3.44 9.74 -1.64
C CYS A 115 4.64 10.50 -2.21
N ASN A 116 5.53 9.80 -2.92
CA ASN A 116 6.73 10.37 -3.53
C ASN A 116 6.58 10.66 -5.05
N GLU A 117 5.43 10.34 -5.64
CA GLU A 117 5.05 10.56 -7.03
C GLU A 117 5.92 9.81 -8.05
N ASP A 118 6.40 8.61 -7.70
CA ASP A 118 7.22 7.76 -8.57
C ASP A 118 6.42 6.77 -9.43
N GLY A 119 5.08 6.74 -9.26
CA GLY A 119 4.15 5.92 -10.02
C GLY A 119 3.92 4.53 -9.45
N VAL A 120 4.52 4.17 -8.31
CA VAL A 120 4.24 2.95 -7.55
C VAL A 120 3.81 3.31 -6.13
N VAL A 121 3.01 2.45 -5.51
CA VAL A 121 2.78 2.52 -4.06
C VAL A 121 3.53 1.36 -3.43
N ASP A 122 4.61 1.66 -2.73
CA ASP A 122 5.51 0.69 -2.15
C ASP A 122 5.80 0.93 -0.65
N CYS A 123 6.87 0.30 -0.14
CA CYS A 123 7.20 0.39 1.27
C CYS A 123 7.55 1.80 1.74
N TYR A 124 8.13 2.64 0.89
CA TYR A 124 8.40 4.03 1.21
C TYR A 124 7.08 4.77 1.49
N ASP A 125 6.08 4.58 0.63
CA ASP A 125 4.76 5.19 0.80
C ASP A 125 4.03 4.69 2.04
N TYR A 126 4.16 3.39 2.35
CA TYR A 126 3.60 2.82 3.58
C TYR A 126 4.26 3.40 4.82
N ALA A 127 5.57 3.60 4.81
CA ALA A 127 6.28 4.24 5.92
C ALA A 127 5.88 5.71 6.08
N ALA A 128 5.72 6.44 4.97
CA ALA A 128 5.28 7.82 4.99
C ALA A 128 3.84 7.96 5.50
N THR A 129 2.92 7.13 4.99
CA THR A 129 1.53 7.03 5.42
C THR A 129 1.42 6.65 6.90
N HIS A 130 2.24 5.71 7.36
CA HIS A 130 2.29 5.32 8.77
C HIS A 130 2.69 6.47 9.69
N LYS A 131 3.74 7.21 9.31
CA LYS A 131 4.31 8.28 10.13
C LYS A 131 3.50 9.57 10.12
N LEU A 132 2.92 9.91 8.98
CA LEU A 132 2.25 11.20 8.74
C LEU A 132 0.72 11.09 8.72
N GLY A 133 0.19 9.87 8.79
CA GLY A 133 -1.24 9.59 8.72
C GLY A 133 -1.78 9.57 7.29
N GLY A 134 -3.01 9.09 7.16
CA GLY A 134 -3.63 8.75 5.87
C GLY A 134 -3.90 9.88 4.88
N TYR A 135 -3.63 11.14 5.25
CA TYR A 135 -3.77 12.31 4.38
C TYR A 135 -2.51 13.20 4.38
N GLY A 136 -1.46 12.76 5.06
CA GLY A 136 -0.27 13.57 5.33
C GLY A 136 0.99 13.06 4.63
N CYS A 137 0.93 11.96 3.88
CA CYS A 137 2.14 11.22 3.50
C CYS A 137 3.10 11.96 2.55
N LYS A 138 2.62 12.98 1.83
CA LYS A 138 3.45 13.90 1.03
C LYS A 138 4.23 14.93 1.86
N GLY A 139 4.01 14.96 3.18
CA GLY A 139 4.74 15.81 4.11
C GLY A 139 6.17 15.33 4.36
N SER A 140 6.95 16.14 5.08
CA SER A 140 8.33 15.78 5.43
C SER A 140 8.36 14.81 6.61
N LEU A 141 9.03 13.67 6.41
CA LEU A 141 9.35 12.75 7.51
C LEU A 141 10.38 13.39 8.44
N SER A 142 10.22 13.19 9.75
CA SER A 142 11.23 13.56 10.73
C SER A 142 12.55 12.84 10.42
N GLU A 143 13.68 13.54 10.53
CA GLU A 143 15.01 13.01 10.18
C GLU A 143 15.32 11.67 10.86
N ASP A 144 15.01 11.52 12.16
CA ASP A 144 15.26 10.25 12.87
C ASP A 144 14.43 9.07 12.35
N PHE A 145 13.17 9.31 12.00
CA PHE A 145 12.34 8.28 11.38
C PHE A 145 12.91 7.88 10.02
N LYS A 146 13.16 8.89 9.17
CA LYS A 146 13.66 8.69 7.81
C LYS A 146 14.99 7.95 7.81
N ARG A 147 15.95 8.37 8.64
CA ARG A 147 17.28 7.75 8.76
C ARG A 147 17.19 6.28 9.15
N ARG A 148 16.44 5.95 10.21
CA ARG A 148 16.30 4.57 10.70
C ARG A 148 15.56 3.68 9.69
N PHE A 149 14.48 4.20 9.09
CA PHE A 149 13.74 3.49 8.06
C PHE A 149 14.61 3.18 6.84
N LEU A 150 15.28 4.20 6.27
CA LEU A 150 16.10 4.04 5.07
C LEU A 150 17.27 3.10 5.31
N SER A 151 17.91 3.16 6.49
CA SER A 151 18.98 2.22 6.84
C SER A 151 18.55 0.75 6.84
N CYS A 152 17.27 0.46 7.11
CA CYS A 152 16.71 -0.89 7.01
C CYS A 152 16.22 -1.22 5.58
N HIS A 153 15.58 -0.26 4.92
CA HIS A 153 14.92 -0.43 3.63
C HIS A 153 15.89 -0.53 2.46
N ASP A 154 16.93 0.30 2.48
CA ASP A 154 18.03 0.29 1.53
C ASP A 154 19.37 0.52 2.28
N PRO A 155 20.06 -0.56 2.66
CA PRO A 155 21.34 -0.49 3.38
C PRO A 155 22.45 0.27 2.64
N SER A 156 22.28 0.59 1.35
CA SER A 156 23.25 1.40 0.61
C SER A 156 23.15 2.90 0.91
N LEU A 157 22.08 3.32 1.60
CA LEU A 157 21.79 4.71 1.97
C LEU A 157 22.07 5.02 3.47
N SER A 158 22.62 4.06 4.23
CA SER A 158 22.96 4.20 5.66
C SER A 158 24.37 4.72 5.91
#